data_AF-A0A553GAT8-F1
#
_entry.id   AF-A0A553GAT8-F1
#
_cell.length_a   1.000
_cell.length_b   1.000
_cell.length_c   1.000
_cell.angle_alpha   90.00
_cell.angle_beta   90.00
_cell.angle_gamma   90.00
#
_symmetry.space_group_name_H-M   'P 1'
#
loop_
_entity.id
_entity.type
_entity.pdbx_description
1 polymer ?
#
loop_
_entity_poly.entity_id
_entity_poly.type
_entity_poly.pdbx_seq_one_letter_code
_entity_poly.pdbx_strand_id
1 'polypeptide(L)'
;MNGQDNFAHTQTNIHAVSVQFFNTIGYSDFEASFWLTAFDDARHSFNLRLSHERFESQYFGIGLGYGYDLRLKNHSFQPYFTYNHDIETWENGALVNGLYYTYGGRFDFAIGTTTNFNRQGYANNSYWIDAYYNIKALGGIQLGFEYCFMSDSNEKYYGLIFQKTLWKNK
;
A
#
# COMPACT_ATOMS: atom_id res chain seq x y z
N MET A 1 12.02 -41.74 24.80
CA MET A 1 11.46 -40.97 23.67
C MET A 1 10.85 -39.71 24.24
N ASN A 2 11.52 -38.58 24.16
CA ASN A 2 10.92 -37.26 24.43
C ASN A 2 11.24 -36.40 23.22
N GLY A 3 10.31 -36.38 22.26
CA GLY A 3 10.31 -35.38 21.19
C GLY A 3 9.75 -34.09 21.77
N GLN A 4 10.63 -33.15 22.11
CA GLN A 4 10.22 -31.76 22.24
C GLN A 4 10.21 -31.17 20.84
N ASP A 5 9.02 -31.09 20.27
CA ASP A 5 8.76 -30.25 19.12
C ASP A 5 9.01 -28.80 19.54
N ASN A 6 10.24 -28.34 19.28
CA ASN A 6 10.59 -26.93 19.34
C ASN A 6 9.84 -26.22 18.22
N PHE A 7 8.58 -25.85 18.48
CA PHE A 7 7.93 -24.78 17.72
C PHE A 7 8.71 -23.51 18.00
N ALA A 8 9.70 -23.21 17.16
CA ALA A 8 10.35 -21.93 17.13
C ALA A 8 9.26 -20.89 16.90
N HIS A 9 8.91 -20.13 17.94
CA HIS A 9 8.09 -18.93 17.79
C HIS A 9 8.86 -17.98 16.87
N THR A 10 8.46 -17.91 15.59
CA THR A 10 8.88 -16.83 14.71
C THR A 10 8.37 -15.54 15.34
N GLN A 11 9.29 -14.71 15.81
CA GLN A 11 8.95 -13.48 16.50
C GLN A 11 8.58 -12.44 15.45
N THR A 12 7.29 -12.13 15.33
CA THR A 12 6.82 -11.05 14.45
C THR A 12 7.43 -9.72 14.91
N ASN A 13 8.21 -9.09 14.04
CA ASN A 13 8.87 -7.82 14.33
C ASN A 13 8.22 -6.70 13.52
N ILE A 14 7.87 -5.60 14.17
CA ILE A 14 7.50 -4.37 13.46
C ILE A 14 8.77 -3.89 12.74
N HIS A 15 8.69 -3.66 11.44
CA HIS A 15 9.85 -3.30 10.63
C HIS A 15 9.76 -1.87 10.14
N ALA A 16 8.58 -1.39 9.76
CA ALA A 16 8.41 -0.04 9.27
C ALA A 16 7.10 0.60 9.73
N VAL A 17 7.16 1.91 9.94
CA VAL A 17 5.99 2.77 10.10
C VAL A 17 6.10 3.90 9.10
N SER A 18 5.07 4.11 8.29
CA SER A 18 5.08 5.11 7.23
C SER A 18 3.78 5.91 7.19
N VAL A 19 3.89 7.14 6.72
CA VAL A 19 2.74 7.98 6.36
C VAL A 19 2.84 8.33 4.88
N GLN A 20 1.69 8.31 4.22
CA GLN A 20 1.54 8.69 2.84
C GLN A 20 0.39 9.69 2.73
N PHE A 21 0.63 10.72 1.94
CA PHE A 21 -0.34 11.74 1.58
C PHE A 21 -0.50 11.70 0.07
N PHE A 22 -1.73 11.72 -0.38
CA PHE A 22 -2.09 11.66 -1.78
C PHE A 22 -3.09 12.76 -2.11
N ASN A 23 -2.85 13.48 -3.18
CA ASN A 23 -3.79 14.46 -3.70
C ASN A 23 -4.01 14.19 -5.18
N THR A 24 -5.27 14.00 -5.55
CA THR A 24 -5.68 13.87 -6.95
C THR A 24 -5.74 15.24 -7.59
N ILE A 25 -4.82 15.54 -8.50
CA ILE A 25 -4.83 16.77 -9.29
C ILE A 25 -6.08 16.77 -10.18
N GLY A 26 -6.88 17.83 -10.08
CA GLY A 26 -8.16 17.95 -10.78
C GLY A 26 -9.37 17.70 -9.89
N TYR A 27 -9.16 17.24 -8.66
CA TYR A 27 -10.18 17.14 -7.61
C TYR A 27 -9.71 17.88 -6.35
N SER A 28 -10.66 18.34 -5.52
CA SER A 28 -10.38 19.15 -4.32
C SER A 28 -10.06 18.31 -3.08
N ASP A 29 -9.49 17.11 -3.25
CA ASP A 29 -9.49 16.07 -2.22
C ASP A 29 -8.09 15.59 -1.85
N PHE A 30 -7.94 15.26 -0.56
CA PHE A 30 -6.69 14.78 0.01
C PHE A 30 -6.94 13.46 0.73
N GLU A 31 -6.15 12.47 0.39
CA GLU A 31 -6.11 11.18 1.05
C GLU A 31 -4.87 11.11 1.93
N ALA A 32 -5.03 10.51 3.09
CA ALA A 32 -3.93 10.23 3.99
C ALA A 32 -4.00 8.76 4.36
N SER A 33 -2.86 8.08 4.34
CA SER A 33 -2.75 6.71 4.81
C SER A 33 -1.56 6.54 5.74
N PHE A 34 -1.80 5.79 6.81
CA PHE A 34 -0.80 5.33 7.76
C PHE A 34 -0.58 3.84 7.53
N TRP A 35 0.69 3.43 7.45
CA TRP A 35 1.09 2.05 7.23
C TRP A 35 1.98 1.58 8.37
N LEU A 36 1.60 0.47 8.98
CA LEU A 36 2.46 -0.30 9.86
C LEU A 36 2.78 -1.63 9.17
N THR A 37 4.06 -1.85 8.90
CA THR A 37 4.54 -3.09 8.28
C THR A 37 5.28 -3.92 9.33
N ALA A 38 4.76 -5.11 9.59
CA ALA A 38 5.42 -6.15 10.37
C ALA A 38 5.90 -7.27 9.44
N PHE A 39 6.99 -7.93 9.80
CA PHE A 39 7.49 -9.08 9.07
C PHE A 39 7.50 -10.30 10.00
N ASP A 40 7.11 -11.44 9.44
CA ASP A 40 7.28 -12.75 10.09
C ASP A 40 8.60 -13.41 9.68
N ASP A 41 9.11 -13.08 8.48
CA ASP A 41 10.47 -13.39 8.03
C ASP A 41 11.05 -12.25 7.13
N ALA A 42 12.30 -12.34 6.66
CA ALA A 42 12.95 -11.29 5.86
C ALA A 42 12.26 -10.92 4.52
N ARG A 43 11.27 -11.69 4.07
CA ARG A 43 10.56 -11.57 2.79
C ARG A 43 9.06 -11.36 2.95
N HIS A 44 8.43 -11.87 4.00
CA HIS A 44 6.99 -11.79 4.20
C HIS A 44 6.59 -10.56 5.03
N SER A 45 5.80 -9.66 4.46
CA SER A 45 5.30 -8.45 5.13
C SER A 45 3.79 -8.53 5.39
N PHE A 46 3.36 -8.24 6.60
CA PHE A 46 1.97 -7.95 6.96
C PHE A 46 1.82 -6.47 7.20
N ASN A 47 0.77 -5.88 6.64
CA ASN A 47 0.51 -4.44 6.70
C ASN A 47 -0.82 -4.19 7.42
N LEU A 48 -0.81 -3.26 8.37
CA LEU A 48 -2.00 -2.60 8.88
C LEU A 48 -2.03 -1.19 8.29
N ARG A 49 -3.15 -0.85 7.66
CA ARG A 49 -3.40 0.47 7.08
C ARG A 49 -4.55 1.15 7.81
N LEU A 50 -4.39 2.44 8.08
CA LEU A 50 -5.50 3.33 8.38
C LEU A 50 -5.49 4.40 7.29
N SER A 51 -6.62 4.64 6.65
CA SER A 51 -6.68 5.61 5.56
C SER A 51 -7.97 6.40 5.55
N HIS A 52 -7.89 7.61 5.02
CA HIS A 52 -9.07 8.33 4.56
C HIS A 52 -9.13 8.14 3.05
N GLU A 53 -10.10 7.37 2.57
CA GLU A 53 -10.28 7.02 1.14
C GLU A 53 -11.54 7.68 0.60
N ARG A 54 -11.55 8.01 -0.69
CA ARG A 54 -12.70 8.67 -1.32
C ARG A 54 -13.53 7.77 -2.26
N PHE A 55 -13.07 6.57 -2.59
CA PHE A 55 -13.78 5.79 -3.60
C PHE A 55 -15.19 5.42 -3.12
N GLU A 56 -16.19 6.00 -3.80
CA GLU A 56 -17.64 5.89 -3.58
C GLU A 56 -18.24 6.68 -2.43
N SER A 57 -17.44 7.26 -1.54
CA SER A 57 -17.76 8.29 -0.54
C SER A 57 -16.47 8.59 0.23
N GLN A 58 -16.35 9.77 0.84
CA GLN A 58 -15.25 10.01 1.78
C GLN A 58 -15.50 9.17 3.03
N TYR A 59 -14.62 8.22 3.33
CA TYR A 59 -14.73 7.40 4.53
C TYR A 59 -13.36 7.15 5.18
N PHE A 60 -13.39 6.87 6.48
CA PHE A 60 -12.23 6.35 7.20
C PHE A 60 -12.18 4.82 7.08
N GLY A 61 -11.11 4.32 6.48
CA GLY A 61 -10.86 2.92 6.25
C GLY A 61 -9.81 2.32 7.20
N ILE A 62 -10.05 1.08 7.61
CA ILE A 62 -9.01 0.20 8.15
C ILE A 62 -8.70 -0.88 7.12
N GLY A 63 -7.42 -1.18 6.95
CA GLY A 63 -6.97 -2.14 5.97
C GLY A 63 -5.97 -3.14 6.52
N LEU A 64 -6.09 -4.38 6.05
CA LEU A 64 -5.12 -5.44 6.29
C LEU A 64 -4.52 -5.85 4.97
N GLY A 65 -3.20 -5.92 4.93
CA GLY A 65 -2.47 -6.29 3.75
C GLY A 65 -1.39 -7.30 4.01
N TYR A 66 -0.96 -7.91 2.93
CA TYR A 66 0.13 -8.86 2.90
C TYR A 66 0.96 -8.58 1.65
N GLY A 67 2.27 -8.78 1.77
CA GLY A 67 3.20 -8.66 0.66
C GLY A 67 4.36 -9.64 0.79
N TYR A 68 5.02 -9.89 -0.33
CA TYR A 68 6.16 -10.80 -0.38
C TYR A 68 7.30 -10.17 -1.18
N ASP A 69 8.47 -10.03 -0.57
CA ASP A 69 9.65 -9.42 -1.19
C ASP A 69 10.51 -10.48 -1.92
N LEU A 70 10.41 -10.44 -3.25
CA LEU A 70 11.22 -11.20 -4.20
C LEU A 70 12.47 -10.40 -4.56
N ARG A 71 13.61 -10.78 -3.99
CA ARG A 71 14.90 -10.13 -4.27
C ARG A 71 15.69 -10.88 -5.35
N LEU A 72 16.05 -10.16 -6.42
CA LEU A 72 16.91 -10.63 -7.50
C LEU A 72 18.08 -9.66 -7.68
N LYS A 73 19.25 -9.98 -7.09
CA LYS A 73 20.44 -9.10 -7.08
C LYS A 73 20.09 -7.73 -6.48
N ASN A 74 20.13 -6.67 -7.29
CA ASN A 74 19.84 -5.29 -6.91
C ASN A 74 18.35 -4.91 -7.13
N HIS A 75 17.54 -5.87 -7.56
CA HIS A 75 16.11 -5.69 -7.79
C HIS A 75 15.32 -6.28 -6.62
N SER A 76 14.29 -5.59 -6.18
CA SER A 76 13.27 -6.11 -5.27
C SER A 76 11.91 -5.87 -5.90
N PHE A 77 11.11 -6.93 -5.91
CA PHE A 77 9.73 -6.96 -6.36
C PHE A 77 8.87 -7.33 -5.16
N GLN A 78 7.94 -6.47 -4.80
CA GLN A 78 7.04 -6.68 -3.69
C GLN A 78 5.62 -6.67 -4.22
N PRO A 79 5.10 -7.81 -4.73
CA PRO A 79 3.68 -8.01 -4.83
C PRO A 79 3.04 -7.83 -3.46
N TYR A 80 1.94 -7.09 -3.42
CA TYR A 80 1.15 -6.90 -2.22
C TYR A 80 -0.33 -6.87 -2.54
N PHE A 81 -1.11 -7.15 -1.51
CA PHE A 81 -2.55 -7.09 -1.51
C PHE A 81 -3.00 -6.43 -0.22
N THR A 82 -4.00 -5.56 -0.29
CA THR A 82 -4.63 -4.93 0.87
C THR A 82 -6.13 -4.98 0.71
N TYR A 83 -6.82 -5.42 1.75
CA TYR A 83 -8.26 -5.26 1.90
C TYR A 83 -8.52 -4.08 2.84
N ASN A 84 -9.19 -3.04 2.35
CA ASN A 84 -9.64 -1.89 3.13
C ASN A 84 -11.15 -1.97 3.34
N HIS A 85 -11.61 -1.48 4.48
CA HIS A 85 -13.03 -1.44 4.81
C HIS A 85 -13.40 -0.15 5.52
N ASP A 86 -14.55 0.41 5.17
CA ASP A 86 -15.15 1.56 5.84
C ASP A 86 -15.53 1.20 7.28
N ILE A 87 -14.93 1.89 8.26
CA ILE A 87 -15.20 1.64 9.68
C ILE A 87 -16.48 2.30 10.18
N GLU A 88 -17.00 3.29 9.46
CA GLU A 88 -18.18 4.05 9.84
C GLU A 88 -19.44 3.26 9.48
N THR A 89 -19.51 2.78 8.24
CA THR A 89 -20.71 2.13 7.72
C THR A 89 -20.59 0.61 7.66
N TRP A 90 -19.37 0.08 7.52
CA TRP A 90 -19.12 -1.33 7.17
C TRP A 90 -19.82 -1.79 5.88
N GLU A 91 -20.28 -0.84 5.05
CA GLU A 91 -21.01 -1.15 3.82
C GLU A 91 -20.11 -1.06 2.58
N ASN A 92 -18.97 -0.37 2.68
CA ASN A 92 -18.05 -0.10 1.58
C ASN A 92 -16.65 -0.67 1.87
N GLY A 93 -15.91 -0.98 0.81
CA GLY A 93 -14.50 -1.34 0.94
C GLY A 93 -13.78 -1.39 -0.40
N ALA A 94 -12.47 -1.64 -0.31
CA ALA A 94 -11.59 -1.68 -1.47
C ALA A 94 -10.59 -2.84 -1.36
N LEU A 95 -10.41 -3.56 -2.47
CA LEU A 95 -9.36 -4.54 -2.66
C LEU A 95 -8.27 -3.90 -3.52
N VAL A 96 -7.10 -3.70 -2.94
CA VAL A 96 -5.92 -3.19 -3.65
C VAL A 96 -4.98 -4.34 -3.92
N ASN A 97 -4.63 -4.56 -5.19
CA ASN A 97 -3.56 -5.47 -5.58
C ASN A 97 -2.48 -4.63 -6.24
N GLY A 98 -1.22 -4.83 -5.86
CA GLY A 98 -0.11 -4.05 -6.41
C GLY A 98 1.18 -4.84 -6.52
N LEU A 99 2.07 -4.33 -7.36
CA LEU A 99 3.45 -4.77 -7.47
C LEU A 99 4.32 -3.54 -7.32
N TYR A 100 5.05 -3.47 -6.21
CA TYR A 100 6.09 -2.46 -6.00
C TYR A 100 7.43 -2.98 -6.50
N TYR A 101 8.19 -2.14 -7.19
CA TYR A 101 9.49 -2.47 -7.76
C TYR A 101 10.53 -1.42 -7.38
N THR A 102 11.66 -1.88 -6.85
CA THR A 102 12.83 -1.04 -6.60
C THR A 102 14.09 -1.67 -7.19
N TYR A 103 14.97 -0.81 -7.73
CA TYR A 103 16.31 -1.19 -8.20
C TYR A 103 17.42 -0.76 -7.21
N GLY A 104 17.06 -0.36 -5.99
CA GLY A 104 18.01 0.21 -5.02
C GLY A 104 18.58 1.58 -5.41
N GLY A 105 18.08 2.15 -6.51
CA GLY A 105 18.47 3.44 -7.08
C GLY A 105 17.74 4.62 -6.43
N ARG A 106 17.52 5.68 -7.21
CA ARG A 106 16.68 6.82 -6.80
C ARG A 106 15.22 6.67 -7.20
N PHE A 107 14.91 5.72 -8.07
CA PHE A 107 13.56 5.55 -8.60
C PHE A 107 13.00 4.20 -8.20
N ASP A 108 11.76 4.24 -7.72
CA ASP A 108 10.92 3.06 -7.52
C ASP A 108 9.64 3.23 -8.33
N PHE A 109 8.97 2.13 -8.61
CA PHE A 109 7.77 2.10 -9.43
C PHE A 109 6.75 1.18 -8.78
N ALA A 110 5.48 1.50 -8.92
CA ALA A 110 4.41 0.60 -8.54
C ALA A 110 3.35 0.54 -9.62
N ILE A 111 2.71 -0.61 -9.76
CA ILE A 111 1.54 -0.77 -10.60
C ILE A 111 0.51 -1.59 -9.85
N GLY A 112 -0.76 -1.38 -10.14
CA GLY A 112 -1.79 -2.21 -9.53
C GLY A 112 -3.20 -1.86 -9.92
N THR A 113 -4.11 -2.44 -9.15
CA THR A 113 -5.55 -2.31 -9.33
C THR A 113 -6.21 -2.03 -8.00
N THR A 114 -7.26 -1.22 -8.02
CA THR A 114 -8.16 -1.03 -6.89
C THR A 114 -9.57 -1.41 -7.32
N THR A 115 -10.15 -2.39 -6.63
CA THR A 115 -11.55 -2.82 -6.82
C THR A 115 -12.37 -2.38 -5.62
N ASN A 116 -13.26 -1.43 -5.84
CA ASN A 116 -14.21 -0.96 -4.85
C ASN A 116 -15.50 -1.77 -4.93
N PHE A 117 -16.06 -2.04 -3.76
CA PHE A 117 -17.30 -2.76 -3.60
C PHE A 117 -18.11 -2.11 -2.49
N ASN A 118 -19.42 -2.19 -2.66
CA ASN A 118 -20.38 -1.88 -1.61
C ASN A 118 -21.25 -3.11 -1.34
N ARG A 119 -22.09 -3.04 -0.31
CA ARG A 119 -23.03 -4.13 0.04
C ARG A 119 -23.95 -4.57 -1.10
N GLN A 120 -24.19 -3.72 -2.09
CA GLN A 120 -25.11 -3.96 -3.20
C GLN A 120 -24.40 -4.51 -4.45
N GLY A 121 -23.07 -4.48 -4.51
CA GLY A 121 -22.29 -5.08 -5.58
C GLY A 121 -20.93 -4.41 -5.82
N TYR A 122 -20.30 -4.83 -6.93
CA TYR A 122 -19.10 -4.17 -7.45
C TYR A 122 -19.45 -2.80 -7.98
N ALA A 123 -18.56 -1.86 -7.72
CA ALA A 123 -18.97 -0.48 -7.78
C ALA A 123 -17.96 0.40 -8.53
N ASN A 124 -16.65 0.10 -8.43
CA ASN A 124 -15.67 0.68 -9.36
C ASN A 124 -14.32 -0.05 -9.39
N ASN A 125 -13.71 -0.18 -10.56
CA ASN A 125 -12.35 -0.71 -10.73
C ASN A 125 -11.41 0.32 -11.35
N SER A 126 -10.20 0.41 -10.81
CA SER A 126 -9.17 1.31 -11.30
C SER A 126 -7.84 0.58 -11.50
N TYR A 127 -7.06 1.05 -12.48
CA TYR A 127 -5.70 0.62 -12.77
C TYR A 127 -4.77 1.80 -12.58
N TRP A 128 -3.78 1.67 -11.71
CA TRP A 128 -2.85 2.75 -11.39
C TRP A 128 -1.40 2.37 -11.66
N ILE A 129 -0.60 3.38 -11.97
CA ILE A 129 0.84 3.32 -12.19
C ILE A 129 1.47 4.49 -11.44
N ASP A 130 2.43 4.16 -10.57
CA ASP A 130 3.14 5.13 -9.77
C ASP A 130 4.62 5.13 -10.11
N ALA A 131 5.21 6.32 -10.07
CA ALA A 131 6.64 6.50 -10.08
C ALA A 131 7.06 7.32 -8.87
N TYR A 132 8.10 6.87 -8.18
CA TYR A 132 8.60 7.48 -6.95
C TYR A 132 10.06 7.91 -7.10
N TYR A 133 10.38 9.10 -6.62
CA TYR A 133 11.73 9.60 -6.43
C TYR A 133 12.12 9.58 -4.96
N ASN A 134 13.16 8.79 -4.66
CA ASN A 134 13.70 8.58 -3.33
C ASN A 134 14.70 9.67 -2.93
N ILE A 135 14.35 10.46 -1.92
CA ILE A 135 15.25 11.45 -1.33
C ILE A 135 16.07 10.77 -0.22
N LYS A 136 17.11 10.02 -0.63
CA LYS A 136 17.96 9.25 0.29
C LYS A 136 18.59 10.08 1.41
N ALA A 137 18.95 11.33 1.12
CA ALA A 137 19.53 12.25 2.10
C ALA A 137 18.59 12.58 3.27
N LEU A 138 17.27 12.43 3.08
CA LEU A 138 16.25 12.70 4.10
C LEU A 138 15.65 11.42 4.71
N GLY A 139 16.32 10.27 4.49
CA GLY A 139 16.07 9.02 5.19
C GLY A 139 14.64 8.49 5.03
N GLY A 140 14.29 7.95 3.86
CA GLY A 140 12.97 7.33 3.64
C GLY A 140 11.87 8.32 3.27
N ILE A 141 12.21 9.45 2.64
CA ILE A 141 11.25 10.32 1.95
C ILE A 141 11.16 9.90 0.49
N GLN A 142 9.93 9.82 -0.02
CA GLN A 142 9.61 9.60 -1.41
C GLN A 142 8.62 10.67 -1.89
N LEU A 143 8.90 11.22 -3.08
CA LEU A 143 7.96 12.02 -3.85
C LEU A 143 7.46 11.16 -4.99
N GLY A 144 6.16 10.99 -5.13
CA GLY A 144 5.56 10.16 -6.15
C GLY A 144 4.59 10.91 -7.03
N PHE A 145 4.34 10.31 -8.19
CA PHE A 145 3.27 10.67 -9.09
C PHE A 145 2.51 9.41 -9.45
N GLU A 146 1.19 9.47 -9.36
CA GLU A 146 0.27 8.41 -9.78
C GLU A 146 -0.44 8.85 -11.06
N TYR A 147 -0.56 7.91 -11.99
CA TYR A 147 -1.53 7.96 -13.06
C TYR A 147 -2.49 6.81 -12.90
N CYS A 148 -3.78 7.10 -12.94
CA CYS A 148 -4.79 6.08 -12.84
C CYS A 148 -5.88 6.21 -13.92
N PHE A 149 -6.41 5.05 -14.25
CA PHE A 149 -7.46 4.85 -15.23
C PHE A 149 -8.60 4.06 -14.60
N MET A 150 -9.80 4.62 -14.62
CA MET A 150 -11.03 3.97 -14.18
C MET A 150 -11.54 3.07 -15.31
N SER A 151 -11.59 1.76 -15.09
CA SER A 151 -11.99 0.82 -16.13
C SER A 151 -13.46 0.93 -16.51
N ASP A 152 -14.28 1.35 -15.55
CA ASP A 152 -15.74 1.33 -15.68
C ASP A 152 -16.25 2.64 -16.30
N SER A 153 -15.64 3.79 -15.97
CA SER A 153 -16.01 5.11 -16.49
C SER A 153 -15.11 5.64 -17.61
N ASN A 154 -13.96 4.99 -17.89
CA ASN A 154 -12.88 5.50 -18.74
C ASN A 154 -12.27 6.84 -18.29
N GLU A 155 -12.57 7.28 -17.07
CA GLU A 155 -12.00 8.49 -16.51
C GLU A 155 -10.52 8.29 -16.17
N LYS A 156 -9.77 9.38 -16.23
CA LYS A 156 -8.33 9.40 -15.96
C LYS A 156 -8.07 10.42 -14.89
N TYR A 157 -7.25 10.04 -13.92
CA TYR A 157 -6.81 10.97 -12.89
C TYR A 157 -5.31 10.85 -12.65
N TYR A 158 -4.77 11.92 -12.11
CA TYR A 158 -3.36 12.04 -11.78
C TYR A 158 -3.26 12.49 -10.33
N GLY A 159 -2.23 12.05 -9.63
CA GLY A 159 -2.03 12.50 -8.27
C GLY A 159 -0.57 12.69 -7.91
N LEU A 160 -0.35 13.52 -6.90
CA LEU A 160 0.95 13.67 -6.26
C LEU A 160 0.94 12.87 -4.96
N ILE A 161 2.00 12.12 -4.76
CA ILE A 161 2.21 11.33 -3.57
C ILE A 161 3.38 11.92 -2.78
N PHE A 162 3.19 12.08 -1.49
CA PHE A 162 4.29 12.30 -0.55
C PHE A 162 4.29 11.17 0.45
N GLN A 163 5.43 10.48 0.59
CA GLN A 163 5.56 9.38 1.54
C GLN A 163 6.80 9.57 2.42
N LYS A 164 6.64 9.30 3.71
CA LYS A 164 7.73 9.25 4.68
C LYS A 164 7.64 7.97 5.50
N THR A 165 8.69 7.17 5.47
CA THR A 165 8.92 6.15 6.49
C THR A 165 9.46 6.82 7.75
N LEU A 166 8.66 6.83 8.82
CA LEU A 166 8.99 7.43 10.11
C LEU A 166 10.00 6.59 10.88
N TRP A 167 9.92 5.27 10.73
CA TRP A 167 10.80 4.33 11.40
C TRP A 167 11.01 3.10 10.52
N LYS A 168 12.26 2.60 10.47
CA LYS A 168 12.63 1.37 9.76
C LYS A 168 13.74 0.63 10.53
N ASN A 169 13.49 -0.61 10.93
CA ASN A 169 14.55 -1.47 11.46
C ASN A 169 15.51 -1.86 10.32
N LYS A 170 16.82 -1.72 10.54
CA LYS A 170 17.86 -2.05 9.55
C LYS A 170 18.21 -3.53 9.57
#